data_AF-A0A445CTZ4-F1
#
_entry.id   AF-A0A445CTZ4-F1
#
_cell.length_a   1.000
_cell.length_b   1.000
_cell.length_c   1.000
_cell.angle_alpha   90.00
_cell.angle_beta   90.00
_cell.angle_gamma   90.00
#
_symmetry.space_group_name_H-M   'P 1'
#
loop_
_entity.id
_entity.type
_entity.pdbx_description
1 polymer ?
#
loop_
_entity_poly.entity_id
_entity_poly.type
_entity_poly.pdbx_seq_one_letter_code
_entity_poly.pdbx_strand_id
1 'polypeptide(L)'
;MIMIDAPRGTEDPSPGKMAVIYSVAVMARERKRPGVTHVFLHDVDGRVEQQYAQEFLCMKYRVSVVNKLWHFVIPPSFSSDDTTAGFC
;
A
#
# COMPACT_ATOMS: atom_id res chain seq x y z
N MET A 1 -0.52 8.14 9.51
CA MET A 1 -1.46 7.36 8.68
C MET A 1 -1.50 7.98 7.29
N ILE A 2 -1.77 7.19 6.26
CA ILE A 2 -1.90 7.63 4.88
C ILE A 2 -3.19 7.01 4.33
N MET A 3 -4.04 7.82 3.71
CA MET A 3 -5.25 7.36 3.04
C MET A 3 -5.08 7.56 1.54
N ILE A 4 -5.19 6.48 0.78
CA ILE A 4 -5.24 6.48 -0.68
C ILE A 4 -6.71 6.33 -1.04
N ASP A 5 -7.36 7.44 -1.34
CA ASP A 5 -8.71 7.46 -1.88
C ASP A 5 -8.63 7.73 -3.38
N ALA A 6 -9.26 6.86 -4.15
CA ALA A 6 -9.23 6.93 -5.60
C ALA A 6 -10.60 7.40 -6.12
N PRO A 7 -10.65 8.15 -7.23
CA PRO A 7 -11.92 8.48 -7.86
C PRO A 7 -12.65 7.19 -8.27
N ARG A 8 -13.93 7.14 -7.89
CA ARG A 8 -14.83 6.01 -8.15
C ARG A 8 -15.09 5.89 -9.66
N GLY A 9 -14.94 4.70 -10.21
CA GLY A 9 -15.34 4.39 -11.59
C GLY A 9 -14.34 3.54 -12.39
N THR A 10 -14.87 2.77 -13.34
CA THR A 10 -14.16 1.90 -14.31
C THR A 10 -13.59 2.68 -15.49
N GLU A 11 -13.11 3.90 -15.27
CA GLU A 11 -12.28 4.56 -16.27
C GLU A 11 -10.94 3.81 -16.24
N ASP A 12 -10.54 3.26 -17.39
CA ASP A 12 -9.26 2.60 -17.73
C ASP A 12 -8.13 2.78 -16.69
N PRO A 13 -7.34 1.73 -16.32
CA PRO A 13 -6.40 1.75 -15.20
C PRO A 13 -5.63 3.07 -15.16
N SER A 14 -6.08 3.97 -14.29
CA SER A 14 -5.68 5.36 -14.41
C SER A 14 -4.25 5.44 -13.88
N PRO A 15 -3.25 5.85 -14.70
CA PRO A 15 -1.84 5.76 -14.35
C PRO A 15 -1.49 6.40 -12.99
N GLY A 16 -2.29 7.38 -12.56
CA GLY A 16 -2.14 8.07 -11.27
C GLY A 16 -2.30 7.19 -10.04
N LYS A 17 -3.16 6.16 -10.03
CA LYS A 17 -3.42 5.34 -8.83
C LYS A 17 -2.20 4.48 -8.47
N MET A 18 -1.55 3.92 -9.50
CA MET A 18 -0.39 3.05 -9.38
C MET A 18 0.84 3.77 -8.80
N ALA A 19 1.10 4.98 -9.31
CA ALA A 19 2.19 5.81 -8.81
C ALA A 19 2.00 6.16 -7.33
N VAL A 20 0.77 6.47 -6.90
CA VAL A 20 0.47 6.77 -5.50
C VAL A 20 0.72 5.55 -4.60
N ILE A 21 0.26 4.36 -4.99
CA ILE A 21 0.51 3.13 -4.22
C ILE A 21 2.02 2.90 -4.05
N TYR A 22 2.78 3.01 -5.14
CA TYR A 22 4.23 2.87 -5.11
C TYR A 22 4.91 3.91 -4.21
N SER A 23 4.58 5.20 -4.38
CA SER A 23 5.16 6.28 -3.57
C SER A 23 4.86 6.10 -2.08
N VAL A 24 3.63 5.68 -1.74
CA VAL A 24 3.25 5.40 -0.36
C VAL A 24 4.04 4.23 0.22
N ALA A 25 4.23 3.16 -0.56
CA ALA A 25 5.07 2.04 -0.13
C ALA A 25 6.51 2.47 0.16
N VAL A 26 7.12 3.25 -0.75
CA VAL A 26 8.48 3.80 -0.54
C VAL A 26 8.53 4.68 0.70
N MET A 27 7.58 5.61 0.86
CA MET A 27 7.52 6.49 2.04
C MET A 27 7.35 5.70 3.34
N ALA A 28 6.55 4.63 3.33
CA ALA A 28 6.33 3.79 4.49
C ALA A 28 7.60 3.04 4.90
N ARG A 29 8.35 2.49 3.93
CA ARG A 29 9.59 1.73 4.18
C ARG A 29 10.78 2.63 4.51
N GLU A 30 10.92 3.78 3.86
CA GLU A 30 11.99 4.76 4.10
C GLU A 30 11.73 5.71 5.27
N ARG A 31 10.67 5.45 6.05
CA ARG A 31 10.34 6.23 7.25
C ARG A 31 11.54 6.29 8.19
N LYS A 32 12.08 7.48 8.45
CA LYS A 32 13.32 7.65 9.24
C LYS A 32 13.16 7.49 10.75
N ARG A 33 11.94 7.61 11.28
CA ARG A 33 11.65 7.47 12.72
C ARG A 33 11.07 6.10 13.02
N PRO A 34 11.35 5.54 14.22
CA PRO A 34 10.71 4.31 14.68
C PRO A 34 9.18 4.36 14.59
N GLY A 35 8.59 3.16 14.54
CA GLY A 35 7.15 2.96 14.46
C GLY A 35 6.66 2.65 13.04
N VAL A 36 5.39 2.26 12.94
CA VAL A 36 4.76 1.75 11.72
C VAL A 36 3.97 2.82 10.98
N THR A 37 3.73 2.58 9.69
CA THR A 37 2.89 3.43 8.85
C THR A 37 1.58 2.70 8.54
N HIS A 38 0.48 3.27 9.02
CA HIS A 38 -0.88 2.82 8.67
C HIS A 38 -1.25 3.36 7.29
N VAL A 39 -1.54 2.46 6.35
CA VAL A 39 -2.00 2.79 4.99
C VAL A 39 -3.39 2.24 4.79
N PHE A 40 -4.32 3.10 4.41
CA PHE A 40 -5.69 2.74 4.04
C PHE A 40 -5.85 2.94 2.54
N LEU A 41 -6.14 1.86 1.82
CA LEU A 41 -6.38 1.88 0.37
C LEU A 41 -7.87 1.64 0.13
N HIS A 42 -8.55 2.65 -0.40
CA HIS A 42 -9.97 2.60 -0.70
C HIS A 42 -10.22 2.39 -2.21
N ASP A 43 -11.35 1.76 -2.54
CA ASP A 43 -11.82 1.53 -3.93
C ASP A 43 -10.92 0.60 -4.76
N VAL A 44 -10.51 -0.52 -4.16
CA VAL A 44 -9.65 -1.55 -4.78
C VAL A 44 -10.45 -2.48 -5.70
N ASP A 45 -11.04 -1.90 -6.75
CA ASP A 45 -11.99 -2.59 -7.64
C ASP A 45 -11.30 -3.27 -8.83
N GLY A 46 -10.22 -2.67 -9.34
CA GLY A 46 -9.51 -3.14 -10.51
C GLY A 46 -8.41 -4.17 -10.21
N ARG A 47 -8.19 -5.09 -11.16
CA ARG A 47 -7.14 -6.12 -11.06
C ARG A 47 -5.74 -5.52 -10.96
N VAL A 48 -5.51 -4.35 -11.58
CA VAL A 48 -4.20 -3.70 -11.60
C VAL A 48 -3.91 -3.08 -10.23
N GLU A 49 -4.87 -2.41 -9.59
CA GLU A 49 -4.72 -1.83 -8.26
C GLU A 49 -4.47 -2.93 -7.22
N GLN A 50 -5.18 -4.06 -7.35
CA GLN A 50 -4.93 -5.24 -6.52
C GLN A 50 -3.51 -5.76 -6.70
N GLN A 51 -3.01 -5.85 -7.92
CA GLN A 51 -1.64 -6.30 -8.19
C GLN A 51 -0.60 -5.33 -7.61
N TYR A 52 -0.78 -4.02 -7.79
CA TYR A 52 0.11 -3.01 -7.22
C TYR A 52 0.07 -3.01 -5.69
N ALA A 53 -1.11 -3.18 -5.07
CA ALA A 53 -1.21 -3.30 -3.62
C ALA A 53 -0.53 -4.57 -3.10
N GLN A 54 -0.67 -5.70 -3.81
CA GLN A 54 0.00 -6.96 -3.48
C GLN A 54 1.52 -6.85 -3.58
N GLU A 55 2.01 -6.21 -4.64
CA GLU A 55 3.43 -6.05 -4.90
C GLU A 55 4.08 -5.06 -3.94
N PHE A 56 3.53 -3.85 -3.79
CA PHE A 56 4.21 -2.75 -3.12
C PHE A 56 3.82 -2.57 -1.65
N LEU A 57 2.57 -2.87 -1.26
CA LEU A 57 2.13 -2.75 0.14
C LEU A 57 2.30 -4.07 0.91
N CYS A 58 2.55 -5.17 0.20
CA CYS A 58 2.73 -6.51 0.69
C CYS A 58 1.55 -7.09 1.47
N MET A 59 1.01 -8.23 1.01
CA MET A 59 -0.16 -8.85 1.67
C MET A 59 0.12 -9.30 3.10
N LYS A 60 1.38 -9.60 3.45
CA LYS A 60 1.83 -9.90 4.82
C LYS A 60 1.51 -8.76 5.81
N TYR A 61 1.54 -7.52 5.34
CA TYR A 61 1.28 -6.33 6.17
C TYR A 61 -0.19 -5.90 6.18
N ARG A 62 -1.08 -6.63 5.49
CA ARG A 62 -2.52 -6.34 5.49
C ARG A 62 -3.17 -6.89 6.75
N VAL A 63 -3.71 -5.99 7.58
CA VAL A 63 -4.29 -6.35 8.89
C VAL A 63 -5.81 -6.46 8.87
N SER A 64 -6.49 -5.72 7.99
CA SER A 64 -7.95 -5.81 7.86
C SER A 64 -8.44 -5.38 6.49
N VAL A 65 -9.62 -5.88 6.12
CA VAL A 65 -10.38 -5.49 4.94
C VAL A 65 -11.82 -5.26 5.37
N VAL A 66 -12.37 -4.09 5.04
CA VAL A 66 -13.78 -3.74 5.29
C VAL A 66 -14.36 -3.23 3.99
N ASN A 67 -15.26 -3.99 3.38
CA ASN A 67 -15.79 -3.72 2.04
C ASN A 67 -14.63 -3.53 1.03
N LYS A 68 -14.51 -2.33 0.44
CA LYS A 68 -13.47 -1.93 -0.51
C LYS A 68 -12.30 -1.19 0.12
N LEU A 69 -12.21 -1.18 1.46
CA LEU A 69 -11.17 -0.52 2.21
C LEU A 69 -10.18 -1.55 2.76
N TRP A 70 -8.94 -1.47 2.33
CA TRP A 70 -7.86 -2.34 2.79
C TRP A 70 -6.95 -1.55 3.74
N HIS A 71 -6.61 -2.16 4.87
CA HIS A 71 -5.73 -1.55 5.87
C HIS A 71 -4.42 -2.35 5.97
N PHE A 72 -3.32 -1.63 5.81
CA PHE A 72 -1.96 -2.14 5.94
C PHE A 72 -1.21 -1.46 7.07
N VAL A 73 -0.35 -2.21 7.74
CA VAL A 73 0.55 -1.72 8.79
C VAL A 73 1.98 -2.05 8.37
N ILE A 74 2.64 -1.08 7.76
CA ILE A 74 3.94 -1.27 7.11
C ILE A 74 5.06 -0.79 8.04
N PRO A 75 6.00 -1.66 8.45
CA PRO A 75 7.18 -1.26 9.21
C PRO A 75 8.24 -0.60 8.30
N PRO A 76 9.10 0.29 8.85
CA PRO A 76 10.27 0.76 8.13
C PRO A 76 11.27 -0.38 7.89
N SER A 77 12.04 -0.28 6.81
CA SER A 77 12.95 -1.33 6.33
C SER A 77 14.00 -1.75 7.36
N PHE A 78 14.48 -0.82 8.21
CA PHE A 78 15.46 -1.13 9.25
C PHE A 78 14.87 -1.83 10.48
N SER A 79 13.53 -1.86 10.62
CA SER A 79 12.84 -2.43 11.78
C SER A 79 12.19 -3.78 11.50
N SER A 80 12.17 -4.19 10.23
CA SER A 80 11.64 -5.46 9.79
C SER A 80 12.77 -6.47 9.63
N ASP A 81 12.61 -7.68 10.17
CA ASP A 81 13.49 -8.83 9.87
C ASP A 81 13.39 -9.30 8.40
N ASP A 82 12.53 -8.66 7.59
CA ASP A 82 12.52 -8.82 6.13
C ASP A 82 13.82 -8.25 5.54
N THR A 83 14.80 -9.15 5.39
CA THR A 83 16.10 -8.88 4.75
C THR A 83 15.96 -8.87 3.22
N THR A 84 14.76 -9.05 2.68
CA THR A 84 14.48 -8.99 1.24
C THR A 84 14.61 -7.56 0.72
N ALA A 85 15.36 -7.39 -0.37
CA ALA A 85 15.49 -6.13 -1.09
C ALA A 85 14.15 -5.62 -1.71
N GLY A 86 13.08 -6.42 -1.62
CA GLY A 86 11.74 -6.15 -2.14
C GLY A 86 10.80 -5.49 -1.13
N PHE A 87 9.56 -5.25 -1.56
CA PHE A 87 8.47 -4.72 -0.73
C PHE A 87 7.73 -5.83 0.04
N CYS A 88 7.76 -7.06 -0.51
CA CYS A 88 7.75 -8.35 0.18
C CYS A 88 9.09 -9.03 -0.17
#